data_AF-A0A1Q9GIN7-F1
#
_entry.id   AF-A0A1Q9GIN7-F1
#
_cell.length_a   1.000
_cell.length_b   1.000
_cell.length_c   1.000
_cell.angle_alpha   90.00
_cell.angle_beta   90.00
_cell.angle_gamma   90.00
#
_symmetry.space_group_name_H-M   'P 1'
#
loop_
_entity.id
_entity.type
_entity.pdbx_description
1 polymer ?
#
loop_
_entity_poly.entity_id
_entity_poly.type
_entity_poly.pdbx_seq_one_letter_code
_entity_poly.pdbx_strand_id
1 'polypeptide(L)'
;MSMNDYQKLKGHNEAMENVLGCELPDLAGCHLVINTFRDLTAEQVASEVEAFQPVQGWVMYRDRVVVDDRAPSRHDFIEGEWCRGGDSLKTRLLGDGTYQLISMQLDEKDNGEHACREQVVYLRSGLAVDALENPEAAIYRLWWQQEKQGPRKGRWIPLAQQFVGFHKESK
;
A
#
# COMPACT_ATOMS: atom_id res chain seq x y z
N MET A 1 -3.06 12.79 -19.48
CA MET A 1 -3.03 14.08 -18.76
C MET A 1 -1.85 14.03 -17.82
N SER A 2 -0.91 14.98 -17.93
CA SER A 2 0.25 15.01 -17.03
C SER A 2 -0.16 15.38 -15.60
N MET A 3 0.69 15.10 -14.60
CA MET A 3 0.44 15.55 -13.22
C MET A 3 0.31 17.08 -13.12
N ASN A 4 1.08 17.82 -13.92
CA ASN A 4 1.01 19.28 -13.97
C ASN A 4 -0.35 19.76 -14.52
N ASP A 5 -0.86 19.13 -15.59
CA ASP A 5 -2.18 19.46 -16.13
C ASP A 5 -3.29 19.13 -15.13
N TYR A 6 -3.14 18.02 -14.40
CA TYR A 6 -4.07 17.62 -13.35
C TYR A 6 -4.11 18.64 -12.21
N GLN A 7 -2.96 19.09 -11.71
CA GLN A 7 -2.86 20.09 -10.65
C GLN A 7 -3.47 21.43 -11.08
N LYS A 8 -3.26 21.85 -12.33
CA LYS A 8 -3.92 23.05 -12.89
C LYS A 8 -5.43 22.90 -12.95
N LEU A 9 -5.92 21.73 -13.38
CA LEU A 9 -7.36 21.45 -13.43
C LEU A 9 -7.97 21.46 -12.02
N LYS A 10 -7.30 20.85 -11.04
CA LYS A 10 -7.73 20.88 -9.63
C LYS A 10 -7.82 22.31 -9.10
N GLY A 11 -6.75 23.09 -9.23
CA GLY A 11 -6.75 24.48 -8.75
C GLY A 11 -7.81 25.36 -9.43
N HIS A 12 -8.07 25.14 -10.72
CA HIS A 12 -9.16 25.85 -11.41
C HIS A 12 -10.55 25.42 -10.93
N ASN A 13 -10.75 24.11 -10.70
CA ASN A 13 -12.01 23.59 -10.17
C ASN A 13 -12.32 24.16 -8.78
N GLU A 14 -11.31 24.25 -7.91
CA GLU A 14 -11.44 24.86 -6.58
C GLU A 14 -11.72 26.37 -6.66
N ALA A 15 -11.00 27.09 -7.52
CA ALA A 15 -11.16 28.54 -7.68
C ALA A 15 -12.51 28.97 -8.26
N MET A 16 -13.20 28.07 -8.97
CA MET A 16 -14.51 28.33 -9.58
C MET A 16 -15.67 27.59 -8.89
N GLU A 17 -15.56 27.29 -7.59
CA GLU A 17 -16.63 26.66 -6.80
C GLU A 17 -17.09 25.29 -7.33
N ASN A 18 -16.15 24.41 -7.69
CA ASN A 18 -16.41 23.05 -8.15
C ASN A 18 -17.23 22.98 -9.45
N VAL A 19 -16.81 23.69 -10.49
CA VAL A 19 -17.45 23.65 -11.83
C VAL A 19 -17.64 22.22 -12.35
N LEU A 20 -16.76 21.28 -11.98
CA LEU A 20 -16.86 19.88 -12.38
C LEU A 20 -17.95 19.11 -11.61
N GLY A 21 -18.61 19.71 -10.62
CA GLY A 21 -19.62 19.09 -9.77
C GLY A 21 -19.05 18.08 -8.77
N CYS A 22 -17.72 17.96 -8.67
CA CYS A 22 -17.03 17.11 -7.72
C CYS A 22 -15.67 17.70 -7.32
N GLU A 23 -15.20 17.28 -6.15
CA GLU A 23 -13.84 17.55 -5.71
C GLU A 23 -12.87 16.58 -6.39
N LEU A 24 -11.75 17.11 -6.90
CA LEU A 24 -10.71 16.28 -7.48
C LEU A 24 -9.75 15.80 -6.38
N PRO A 25 -9.38 14.50 -6.34
CA PRO A 25 -8.56 13.96 -5.27
C PRO A 25 -7.17 14.61 -5.19
N ASP A 26 -6.59 14.67 -4.00
CA ASP A 26 -5.18 15.01 -3.87
C ASP A 26 -4.32 13.88 -4.41
N LEU A 27 -3.56 14.16 -5.46
CA LEU A 27 -2.57 13.26 -6.05
C LEU A 27 -1.18 13.90 -5.90
N ALA A 28 -0.25 13.15 -5.34
CA ALA A 28 1.16 13.52 -5.30
C ALA A 28 1.93 12.83 -6.43
N GLY A 29 2.92 13.52 -7.00
CA GLY A 29 3.94 12.90 -7.85
C GLY A 29 4.90 12.11 -6.96
N CYS A 30 5.05 10.82 -7.25
CA CYS A 30 5.78 9.88 -6.42
C CYS A 30 6.48 8.87 -7.34
N HIS A 31 7.50 8.15 -6.88
CA HIS A 31 8.05 7.00 -7.62
C HIS A 31 7.99 5.74 -6.74
N LEU A 32 7.67 4.61 -7.37
CA LEU A 32 7.47 3.33 -6.69
C LEU A 32 8.35 2.30 -7.37
N VAL A 33 9.23 1.69 -6.59
CA VAL A 33 9.99 0.52 -7.02
C VAL A 33 9.32 -0.73 -6.49
N ILE A 34 8.95 -1.64 -7.39
CA ILE A 34 8.31 -2.92 -7.04
C ILE A 34 9.25 -4.07 -7.38
N ASN A 35 9.63 -4.84 -6.37
CA ASN A 35 10.37 -6.09 -6.55
C ASN A 35 9.46 -7.27 -6.17
N THR A 36 9.45 -8.31 -7.00
CA THR A 36 8.61 -9.50 -6.78
C THR A 36 9.46 -10.75 -6.70
N PHE A 37 9.29 -11.49 -5.61
CA PHE A 37 9.90 -12.78 -5.35
C PHE A 37 8.79 -13.83 -5.30
N ARG A 38 9.02 -15.00 -5.90
CA ARG A 38 8.03 -16.09 -6.00
C ARG A 38 8.63 -17.39 -5.50
N ASP A 39 7.74 -18.36 -5.29
CA ASP A 39 8.10 -19.73 -4.92
C ASP A 39 8.88 -19.81 -3.60
N LEU A 40 8.61 -18.89 -2.68
CA LEU A 40 9.20 -18.86 -1.35
C LEU A 40 8.47 -19.82 -0.41
N THR A 41 9.21 -20.44 0.52
CA THR A 41 8.60 -21.17 1.64
C THR A 41 8.15 -20.22 2.76
N ALA A 42 7.36 -20.73 3.70
CA ALA A 42 6.93 -19.97 4.88
C ALA A 42 8.13 -19.42 5.69
N GLU A 43 9.18 -20.22 5.85
CA GLU A 43 10.39 -19.88 6.59
C GLU A 43 11.20 -18.80 5.87
N GLN A 44 11.27 -18.86 4.54
CA GLN A 44 11.92 -17.82 3.74
C GLN A 44 11.18 -16.49 3.85
N VAL A 45 9.84 -16.51 3.77
CA VAL A 45 9.04 -15.30 3.99
C VAL A 45 9.28 -14.74 5.40
N ALA A 46 9.27 -15.59 6.43
CA ALA A 46 9.53 -15.14 7.80
C ALA A 46 10.91 -14.47 7.91
N SER A 47 11.95 -15.08 7.33
CA SER A 47 13.31 -14.50 7.31
C SER A 47 13.38 -13.15 6.59
N GLU A 48 12.67 -12.98 5.46
CA GLU A 48 12.62 -11.70 4.74
C GLU A 48 11.89 -10.62 5.55
N VAL A 49 10.81 -10.98 6.24
CA VAL A 49 10.08 -10.07 7.13
C VAL A 49 10.96 -9.67 8.32
N GLU A 50 11.68 -10.61 8.94
CA GLU A 50 12.63 -10.30 10.02
C GLU A 50 13.74 -9.35 9.55
N ALA A 51 14.32 -9.61 8.37
CA ALA A 51 15.36 -8.77 7.78
C ALA A 51 14.86 -7.35 7.44
N PHE A 52 13.58 -7.22 7.06
CA PHE A 52 12.95 -5.94 6.82
C PHE A 52 12.73 -5.11 8.08
N GLN A 53 12.74 -5.72 9.28
CA GLN A 53 12.54 -5.07 10.58
C GLN A 53 11.33 -4.10 10.60
N PRO A 54 10.12 -4.59 10.31
CA PRO A 54 8.96 -3.71 10.24
C PRO A 54 8.62 -3.09 11.60
N VAL A 55 7.96 -1.93 11.53
CA VAL A 55 7.48 -1.21 12.72
C VAL A 55 6.00 -1.44 12.97
N GLN A 56 5.27 -1.84 11.92
CA GLN A 56 3.85 -2.16 11.96
C GLN A 56 3.55 -3.18 10.86
N GLY A 57 2.59 -4.06 11.11
CA GLY A 57 2.13 -5.01 10.13
C GLY A 57 0.85 -5.71 10.53
N TRP A 58 0.32 -6.48 9.60
CA TRP A 58 -0.74 -7.43 9.87
C TRP A 58 -0.50 -8.71 9.07
N VAL A 59 -1.04 -9.79 9.60
CA VAL A 59 -0.98 -11.11 9.00
C VAL A 59 -2.33 -11.78 9.12
N MET A 60 -2.79 -12.34 8.00
CA MET A 60 -3.97 -13.18 7.93
C MET A 60 -3.53 -14.64 8.01
N TYR A 61 -3.96 -15.33 9.07
CA TYR A 61 -3.93 -16.78 9.19
C TYR A 61 -5.28 -17.36 8.77
N ARG A 62 -5.36 -18.69 8.63
CA ARG A 62 -6.61 -19.40 8.27
C ARG A 62 -7.78 -19.12 9.22
N ASP A 63 -7.49 -18.87 10.49
CA ASP A 63 -8.48 -18.71 11.56
C ASP A 63 -8.75 -17.24 11.93
N ARG A 64 -7.84 -16.31 11.61
CA ARG A 64 -7.93 -14.91 12.07
C ARG A 64 -6.97 -13.99 11.35
N VAL A 65 -7.23 -12.69 11.48
CA VAL A 65 -6.28 -11.62 11.16
C VAL A 65 -5.71 -11.07 12.45
N VAL A 66 -4.40 -10.86 12.49
CA VAL A 66 -3.67 -10.33 13.63
C VAL A 66 -2.88 -9.10 13.18
N VAL A 67 -2.91 -8.05 13.99
CA VAL A 67 -1.99 -6.91 13.87
C VAL A 67 -0.73 -7.25 14.65
N ASP A 68 0.37 -7.46 13.92
CA ASP A 68 1.67 -7.85 14.45
C ASP A 68 2.76 -7.25 13.55
N ASP A 69 3.77 -6.65 14.16
CA ASP A 69 4.93 -6.10 13.48
C ASP A 69 6.06 -7.12 13.34
N ARG A 70 5.85 -8.37 13.77
CA ARG A 70 6.82 -9.46 13.65
C ARG A 70 6.54 -10.33 12.44
N ALA A 71 7.54 -11.14 12.09
CA ALA A 71 7.39 -12.19 11.10
C ALA A 71 6.31 -13.22 11.51
N PRO A 72 5.62 -13.86 10.54
CA PRO A 72 4.63 -14.88 10.83
C PRO A 72 5.24 -16.01 11.67
N SER A 73 4.64 -16.27 12.83
CA SER A 73 5.09 -17.34 13.74
C SER A 73 4.52 -18.72 13.40
N ARG A 74 3.52 -18.77 12.51
CA ARG A 74 2.87 -20.00 12.03
C ARG A 74 3.07 -20.11 10.53
N HIS A 75 3.00 -21.33 9.99
CA HIS A 75 3.19 -21.58 8.55
C HIS A 75 1.89 -21.54 7.74
N ASP A 76 0.74 -21.34 8.40
CA ASP A 76 -0.58 -21.30 7.77
C ASP A 76 -1.11 -19.89 7.54
N PHE A 77 -0.21 -18.91 7.44
CA PHE A 77 -0.58 -17.57 6.97
C PHE A 77 -0.98 -17.63 5.49
N ILE A 78 -1.91 -16.77 5.11
CA ILE A 78 -2.46 -16.68 3.75
C ILE A 78 -1.92 -15.41 3.09
N GLU A 79 -1.98 -14.28 3.79
CA GLU A 79 -1.49 -12.99 3.34
C GLU A 79 -0.95 -12.20 4.53
N GLY A 80 -0.15 -11.18 4.25
CA GLY A 80 0.30 -10.24 5.26
C GLY A 80 0.96 -9.05 4.61
N GLU A 81 0.92 -7.91 5.29
CA GLU A 81 1.64 -6.71 4.89
C GLU A 81 2.31 -6.07 6.09
N TRP A 82 3.55 -5.64 5.90
CA TRP A 82 4.38 -4.98 6.90
C TRP A 82 4.96 -3.70 6.31
N CYS A 83 5.17 -2.69 7.14
CA CYS A 83 5.70 -1.40 6.69
C CYS A 83 6.85 -0.90 7.57
N ARG A 84 7.71 -0.09 6.94
CA ARG A 84 8.80 0.66 7.59
C ARG A 84 9.16 1.88 6.77
N GLY A 85 9.05 3.07 7.35
CA GLY A 85 9.58 4.30 6.73
C GLY A 85 8.99 4.64 5.36
N GLY A 86 7.74 4.27 5.08
CA GLY A 86 7.09 4.49 3.78
C GLY A 86 7.27 3.35 2.77
N ASP A 87 8.10 2.35 3.09
CA ASP A 87 8.23 1.09 2.36
C ASP A 87 7.31 0.02 2.94
N SER A 88 7.03 -1.02 2.15
CA SER A 88 6.27 -2.18 2.64
C SER A 88 6.69 -3.49 1.99
N LEU A 89 6.55 -4.58 2.76
CA LEU A 89 6.55 -5.94 2.26
C LEU A 89 5.13 -6.49 2.28
N LYS A 90 4.71 -7.08 1.17
CA LYS A 90 3.45 -7.80 1.03
C LYS A 90 3.71 -9.25 0.70
N THR A 91 3.09 -10.18 1.42
CA THR A 91 3.13 -11.60 1.10
C THR A 91 1.74 -12.14 0.77
N ARG A 92 1.69 -13.14 -0.10
CA ARG A 92 0.49 -13.94 -0.35
C ARG A 92 0.83 -15.38 -0.69
N LEU A 93 0.01 -16.31 -0.22
CA LEU A 93 0.07 -17.73 -0.57
C LEU A 93 -0.35 -17.92 -2.03
N LEU A 94 0.46 -18.63 -2.81
CA LEU A 94 0.15 -19.01 -4.18
C LEU A 94 -0.53 -20.40 -4.26
N GLY A 95 -0.19 -21.29 -3.33
CA GLY A 95 -0.66 -22.68 -3.28
C GLY A 95 0.43 -23.60 -2.76
N ASP A 96 0.06 -24.77 -2.23
CA ASP A 96 1.01 -25.83 -1.82
C ASP A 96 2.16 -25.38 -0.90
N GLY A 97 1.90 -24.38 -0.04
CA GLY A 97 2.89 -23.82 0.88
C GLY A 97 3.92 -22.90 0.23
N THR A 98 3.70 -22.49 -1.02
CA THR A 98 4.53 -21.52 -1.74
C THR A 98 3.93 -20.12 -1.67
N TYR A 99 4.80 -19.13 -1.54
CA TYR A 99 4.44 -17.74 -1.33
C TYR A 99 5.06 -16.82 -2.39
N GLN A 100 4.38 -15.72 -2.63
CA GLN A 100 4.89 -14.56 -3.35
C GLN A 100 5.12 -13.44 -2.34
N LEU A 101 6.32 -12.86 -2.37
CA LEU A 101 6.66 -11.64 -1.63
C LEU A 101 6.83 -10.48 -2.62
N ILE A 102 6.24 -9.34 -2.30
CA ILE A 102 6.31 -8.12 -3.07
C ILE A 102 6.89 -7.05 -2.15
N SER A 103 8.05 -6.51 -2.52
CA SER A 103 8.63 -5.35 -1.88
C SER A 103 8.26 -4.10 -2.66
N MET A 104 7.75 -3.09 -1.95
CA MET A 104 7.31 -1.82 -2.48
C MET A 104 8.08 -0.71 -1.76
N GLN A 105 8.92 0.00 -2.50
CA GLN A 105 9.79 1.05 -1.96
C GLN A 105 9.43 2.40 -2.54
N LEU A 106 9.27 3.38 -1.65
CA LEU A 106 9.07 4.76 -2.05
C LEU A 106 10.42 5.34 -2.50
N ASP A 107 10.52 5.73 -3.76
CA ASP A 107 11.63 6.52 -4.25
C ASP A 107 11.21 7.99 -4.27
N GLU A 108 11.94 8.82 -3.52
CA GLU A 108 11.67 10.27 -3.42
C GLU A 108 11.93 11.00 -4.75
N LYS A 109 12.59 10.36 -5.71
CA LYS A 109 12.81 10.93 -7.05
C LYS A 109 11.56 10.76 -7.90
N ASP A 110 10.74 11.81 -7.95
CA ASP A 110 9.63 11.90 -8.89
C ASP A 110 10.16 11.84 -10.34
N ASN A 111 9.71 10.85 -11.10
CA ASN A 111 9.99 10.70 -12.52
C ASN A 111 8.81 11.18 -13.40
N GLY A 112 7.72 11.64 -12.80
CA GLY A 112 6.49 12.07 -13.46
C GLY A 112 5.62 10.94 -14.01
N GLU A 113 5.98 9.68 -13.71
CA GLU A 113 5.34 8.49 -14.30
C GLU A 113 4.36 7.82 -13.35
N HIS A 114 4.57 7.96 -12.04
CA HIS A 114 3.64 7.48 -11.03
C HIS A 114 2.99 8.65 -10.28
N ALA A 115 1.78 8.38 -9.80
CA ALA A 115 1.04 9.25 -8.91
C ALA A 115 0.54 8.42 -7.74
N CYS A 116 0.46 9.04 -6.56
CA CYS A 116 0.04 8.35 -5.36
C CYS A 116 -0.93 9.18 -4.51
N ARG A 117 -1.79 8.49 -3.76
CA ARG A 117 -2.69 9.07 -2.76
C ARG A 117 -2.88 8.09 -1.62
N GLU A 118 -2.99 8.62 -0.41
CA GLU A 118 -3.33 7.82 0.77
C GLU A 118 -4.86 7.69 0.97
N GLN A 119 -5.26 6.52 1.43
CA GLN A 119 -6.63 6.14 1.71
C GLN A 119 -6.69 5.53 3.11
N VAL A 120 -7.61 6.05 3.91
CA VAL A 120 -7.94 5.52 5.23
C VAL A 120 -8.95 4.38 5.08
N VAL A 121 -8.68 3.24 5.72
CA VAL A 121 -9.55 2.06 5.76
C VAL A 121 -9.86 1.74 7.23
N TYR A 122 -11.10 1.95 7.64
CA TYR A 122 -11.51 1.70 9.02
C TYR A 122 -11.49 0.20 9.35
N LEU A 123 -10.96 -0.12 10.53
CA LEU A 123 -10.86 -1.49 11.01
C LEU A 123 -12.17 -1.95 11.64
N ARG A 124 -12.42 -3.26 11.58
CA ARG A 124 -13.55 -3.87 12.26
C ARG A 124 -13.35 -3.82 13.77
N SER A 125 -14.41 -3.52 14.51
CA SER A 125 -14.43 -3.64 15.97
C SER A 125 -14.02 -5.05 16.42
N GLY A 126 -13.07 -5.15 17.35
CA GLY A 126 -12.63 -6.43 17.94
C GLY A 126 -11.59 -7.20 17.12
N LEU A 127 -10.89 -6.54 16.18
CA LEU A 127 -9.67 -7.09 15.59
C LEU A 127 -8.67 -7.40 16.72
N ALA A 128 -8.00 -8.55 16.68
CA ALA A 128 -6.98 -8.90 17.66
C ALA A 128 -5.75 -8.00 17.44
N VAL A 129 -5.44 -7.17 18.44
CA VAL A 129 -4.33 -6.22 18.35
C VAL A 129 -3.34 -6.54 19.46
N ASP A 130 -2.38 -7.38 19.14
CA ASP A 130 -1.37 -7.82 20.09
C ASP A 130 -0.24 -6.78 20.21
N ALA A 131 0.02 -6.01 19.14
CA ALA A 131 1.15 -5.08 19.05
C ALA A 131 0.80 -3.57 19.12
N LEU A 132 -0.47 -3.18 18.91
CA LEU A 132 -0.90 -1.78 18.88
C LEU A 132 -2.06 -1.53 19.84
N GLU A 133 -1.95 -0.53 20.71
CA GLU A 133 -3.10 -0.14 21.54
C GLU A 133 -4.17 0.55 20.66
N ASN A 134 -5.27 -0.16 20.37
CA ASN A 134 -6.48 0.36 19.70
C ASN A 134 -6.27 1.10 18.36
N PRO A 135 -5.77 0.43 17.30
CA PRO A 135 -5.80 0.97 15.94
C PRO A 135 -7.25 1.04 15.46
N GLU A 136 -7.63 2.19 14.89
CA GLU A 136 -8.97 2.42 14.37
C GLU A 136 -9.02 2.35 12.84
N ALA A 137 -7.88 2.63 12.19
CA ALA A 137 -7.77 2.57 10.73
C ALA A 137 -6.41 2.05 10.26
N ALA A 138 -6.40 1.42 9.10
CA ALA A 138 -5.22 1.18 8.28
C ALA A 138 -5.10 2.26 7.19
N ILE A 139 -3.89 2.71 6.92
CA ILE A 139 -3.57 3.64 5.85
C ILE A 139 -2.96 2.86 4.71
N TYR A 140 -3.54 3.02 3.53
CA TYR A 140 -3.02 2.47 2.29
C TYR A 140 -2.69 3.58 1.31
N ARG A 141 -1.55 3.47 0.65
CA ARG A 141 -1.21 4.30 -0.50
C ARG A 141 -1.64 3.59 -1.78
N LEU A 142 -2.53 4.22 -2.51
CA LEU A 142 -2.95 3.81 -3.83
C LEU A 142 -1.99 4.42 -4.85
N TRP A 143 -1.55 3.58 -5.78
CA TRP A 143 -0.57 3.94 -6.79
C TRP A 143 -1.17 3.83 -8.18
N TRP A 144 -0.87 4.82 -9.01
CA TRP A 144 -1.19 4.82 -10.44
C TRP A 144 0.06 5.04 -11.26
N GLN A 145 0.08 4.46 -12.46
CA GLN A 145 1.10 4.70 -13.46
C GLN A 145 0.48 5.25 -14.73
N GLN A 146 1.21 6.11 -15.44
CA GLN A 146 0.79 6.62 -16.72
C GLN A 146 1.17 5.63 -17.84
N GLU A 147 0.19 5.26 -18.68
CA GLU A 147 0.45 4.40 -19.84
C GLU A 147 1.31 5.15 -20.88
N LYS A 148 2.46 4.58 -21.25
CA LYS A 148 3.44 5.26 -22.13
C LYS A 148 3.24 5.00 -23.62
N GLN A 149 2.53 3.93 -23.97
CA GLN A 149 2.44 3.42 -25.34
C GLN A 149 1.02 2.99 -25.68
N GLY A 150 0.71 2.90 -26.98
CA GLY A 150 -0.59 2.44 -27.46
C GLY A 150 -1.68 3.52 -27.46
N PRO A 151 -2.92 3.13 -27.77
CA PRO A 151 -4.03 4.07 -27.98
C PRO A 151 -4.51 4.76 -26.69
N ARG A 152 -4.10 4.29 -25.50
CA ARG A 152 -4.45 4.92 -24.21
C ARG A 152 -3.24 5.63 -23.58
N LYS A 153 -2.21 5.95 -24.38
CA LYS A 153 -1.05 6.75 -23.94
C LYS A 153 -1.51 8.00 -23.17
N GLY A 154 -0.90 8.22 -22.01
CA GLY A 154 -1.20 9.35 -21.12
C GLY A 154 -2.37 9.11 -20.16
N ARG A 155 -3.00 7.92 -20.19
CA ARG A 155 -4.01 7.51 -19.21
C ARG A 155 -3.36 6.99 -17.94
N TRP A 156 -3.90 7.38 -16.79
CA TRP A 156 -3.55 6.81 -15.49
C TRP A 156 -4.27 5.47 -15.28
N ILE A 157 -3.51 4.44 -14.93
CA ILE A 157 -4.03 3.11 -14.60
C ILE A 157 -3.57 2.70 -13.20
N PRO A 158 -4.39 1.95 -12.43
CA PRO A 158 -3.98 1.43 -11.13
C PRO A 158 -2.72 0.57 -11.28
N LEU A 159 -1.75 0.79 -10.39
CA LEU A 159 -0.49 0.06 -10.33
C LEU A 159 -0.46 -0.88 -9.12
N ALA A 160 -0.62 -0.33 -7.92
CA ALA A 160 -0.50 -1.08 -6.68
C ALA A 160 -1.30 -0.43 -5.53
N GLN A 161 -1.47 -1.21 -4.47
CA GLN A 161 -1.93 -0.75 -3.16
C GLN A 161 -0.85 -1.15 -2.15
N GLN A 162 -0.41 -0.18 -1.35
CA GLN A 162 0.72 -0.31 -0.45
C GLN A 162 0.28 -0.01 0.99
N PHE A 163 0.47 -0.92 1.93
CA PHE A 163 0.24 -0.64 3.34
C PHE A 163 1.28 0.36 3.89
N VAL A 164 0.81 1.46 4.47
CA VAL A 164 1.67 2.53 5.03
C VAL A 164 1.74 2.48 6.55
N GLY A 165 0.75 1.85 7.18
CA GLY A 165 0.68 1.71 8.63
C GLY A 165 -0.74 1.80 9.16
N PHE A 166 -0.88 1.72 10.47
CA PHE A 166 -2.09 1.98 11.21
C PHE A 166 -2.10 3.42 11.74
N HIS A 167 -3.28 4.01 11.75
CA HIS A 167 -3.54 5.30 12.37
C HIS A 167 -4.42 5.13 13.61
N LYS A 168 -4.13 5.95 14.62
CA LYS A 168 -5.05 6.20 15.73
C LYS A 168 -5.61 7.59 15.50
N GLU A 169 -6.93 7.75 15.38
CA GLU A 169 -7.47 9.11 15.45
C GLU A 169 -7.14 9.68 16.83
N SER A 170 -6.48 10.83 16.83
CA SER A 170 -6.43 11.66 18.03
C SER A 170 -7.80 12.34 18.11
N LYS A 171 -8.65 11.88 19.04
CA LYS A 171 -9.87 12.61 19.40
C LYS A 171 -9.55 14.00 19.95
#